data_AF-A0A6V7GWV4-F1
#
_entry.id   AF-A0A6V7GWV4-F1
#
_cell.length_a   1.000
_cell.length_b   1.000
_cell.length_c   1.000
_cell.angle_alpha   90.00
_cell.angle_beta   90.00
_cell.angle_gamma   90.00
#
_symmetry.space_group_name_H-M   'P 1'
#
loop_
_entity.id
_entity.type
_entity.pdbx_description
1 polymer ?
#
loop_
_entity_poly.entity_id
_entity_poly.type
_entity_poly.pdbx_seq_one_letter_code
_entity_poly.pdbx_strand_id
1 'polypeptide(L)'
;VIRFGHDWDPMCMKMDEVLYNIAEKVKNFAVIYLVDITQVPDFNKMYELYDPCTVMFFFRNKHIMIDLGTGNNNKINWTLEDKQEMIDIIETVYRGARKGRGLVVSPKDYSTKY
;
A
#
# COMPACT_ATOMS: atom_id res chain seq x y z
N VAL A 1 -3.75 -6.11 1.02
CA VAL A 1 -2.96 -4.89 1.31
C VAL A 1 -2.08 -5.22 2.51
N ILE A 2 -0.78 -4.97 2.42
CA ILE A 2 0.15 -5.25 3.52
C ILE A 2 0.91 -3.96 3.82
N ARG A 3 0.85 -3.51 5.08
CA ARG A 3 1.70 -2.44 5.61
C ARG A 3 2.91 -3.08 6.27
N PHE A 4 4.11 -2.78 5.78
CA PHE A 4 5.37 -3.13 6.42
C PHE A 4 5.94 -1.91 7.13
N GLY A 5 6.29 -2.07 8.41
CA GLY A 5 6.93 -1.03 9.21
C GLY A 5 6.76 -1.29 10.70
N HIS A 6 7.04 -0.31 11.54
CA HIS A 6 6.90 -0.45 12.99
C HIS A 6 5.64 0.25 13.50
N ASP A 7 4.89 -0.39 14.40
CA ASP A 7 3.69 0.21 15.01
C ASP A 7 3.98 1.49 15.81
N TRP A 8 5.18 1.61 16.36
CA TRP A 8 5.64 2.79 17.09
C TRP A 8 6.18 3.91 16.19
N ASP A 9 6.35 3.70 14.89
CA ASP A 9 6.83 4.74 13.98
C ASP A 9 5.70 5.74 13.64
N PRO A 10 5.93 7.06 13.74
CA PRO A 10 4.90 8.07 13.48
C PRO A 10 4.28 8.00 12.08
N MET A 11 5.04 7.64 11.04
CA MET A 11 4.49 7.49 9.68
C MET A 11 3.60 6.26 9.58
N CYS A 12 4.01 5.16 10.21
CA CYS A 12 3.17 3.96 10.33
C CYS A 12 1.90 4.23 11.12
N MET A 13 1.96 4.94 12.25
CA MET A 13 0.77 5.26 13.05
C MET A 13 -0.29 6.01 12.23
N LYS A 14 0.13 7.04 11.49
CA LYS A 14 -0.78 7.79 10.60
C LYS A 14 -1.36 6.93 9.49
N MET A 15 -0.53 6.09 8.86
CA MET A 15 -0.98 5.18 7.81
C MET A 15 -1.96 4.13 8.37
N ASP A 16 -1.68 3.58 9.55
CA ASP A 16 -2.50 2.59 10.22
C ASP A 16 -3.85 3.17 10.62
N GLU A 17 -3.92 4.43 11.06
CA GLU A 17 -5.19 5.11 11.31
C GLU A 17 -6.04 5.18 10.04
N VAL A 18 -5.45 5.52 8.90
CA VAL A 18 -6.15 5.56 7.61
C VAL A 18 -6.62 4.16 7.21
N LEU A 19 -5.75 3.16 7.27
CA LEU A 19 -6.05 1.77 6.93
C LEU A 19 -7.15 1.18 7.83
N TYR A 20 -7.08 1.44 9.14
CA TYR A 20 -8.09 1.00 10.10
C TYR A 20 -9.47 1.58 9.78
N ASN A 21 -9.53 2.88 9.49
CA ASN A 21 -10.78 3.57 9.19
C ASN A 21 -11.46 3.11 7.89
N ILE A 22 -10.70 2.56 6.94
CA ILE A 22 -11.24 2.08 5.66
C ILE A 22 -11.42 0.56 5.62
N ALA A 23 -10.86 -0.19 6.57
CA ALA A 23 -10.85 -1.65 6.56
C ALA A 23 -12.25 -2.25 6.34
N GLU A 24 -13.24 -1.73 7.07
CA GLU A 24 -14.63 -2.19 6.97
C GLU A 24 -15.29 -1.81 5.63
N LYS A 25 -14.90 -0.67 5.04
CA LYS A 25 -15.43 -0.20 3.75
C LYS A 25 -14.93 -1.03 2.58
N VAL A 26 -13.68 -1.52 2.66
CA VAL A 26 -13.04 -2.28 1.57
C VAL A 26 -13.13 -3.79 1.73
N LYS A 27 -13.69 -4.30 2.84
CA LYS A 27 -13.70 -5.72 3.22
C LYS A 27 -14.22 -6.69 2.14
N ASN A 28 -15.11 -6.23 1.27
CA ASN A 28 -15.69 -7.05 0.21
C ASN A 28 -14.70 -7.36 -0.94
N PHE A 29 -13.62 -6.59 -1.06
CA PHE A 29 -12.66 -6.71 -2.16
C PHE A 29 -11.19 -6.58 -1.76
N ALA A 30 -10.89 -6.23 -0.51
CA ALA A 30 -9.54 -6.19 0.03
C ALA A 30 -9.51 -6.58 1.51
N VAL A 31 -8.39 -7.15 1.93
CA VAL A 31 -8.02 -7.40 3.32
C VAL A 31 -6.73 -6.64 3.62
N ILE A 32 -6.61 -6.13 4.84
CA ILE A 32 -5.46 -5.33 5.30
C ILE A 32 -4.75 -6.12 6.40
N TYR A 33 -3.43 -6.21 6.28
CA TYR A 33 -2.55 -6.79 7.30
C TYR A 33 -1.42 -5.81 7.62
N LEU A 34 -0.95 -5.88 8.86
CA LEU A 34 0.20 -5.14 9.36
C LEU A 34 1.34 -6.13 9.62
N VAL A 35 2.55 -5.76 9.23
CA VAL A 35 3.76 -6.58 9.38
C VAL A 35 4.85 -5.72 9.99
N ASP A 36 5.39 -6.19 11.12
CA ASP A 36 6.58 -5.62 11.73
C ASP A 36 7.85 -6.16 11.06
N ILE A 37 8.70 -5.25 10.54
CA ILE A 37 9.89 -5.59 9.76
C ILE A 37 11.08 -6.09 10.61
N THR A 38 11.01 -5.95 11.94
CA THR A 38 11.95 -6.57 12.88
C THR A 38 11.50 -7.98 13.23
N GLN A 39 10.19 -8.20 13.38
CA GLN A 39 9.63 -9.53 13.66
C GLN A 39 9.65 -10.44 12.41
N VAL A 40 9.45 -9.88 11.22
CA VAL A 40 9.46 -10.61 9.94
C VAL A 40 10.46 -9.96 8.96
N PRO A 41 11.77 -10.16 9.17
CA PRO A 41 12.81 -9.48 8.39
C PRO A 41 13.07 -10.10 7.01
N ASP A 42 12.52 -11.29 6.72
CA ASP A 42 12.81 -12.08 5.52
C ASP A 42 12.53 -11.32 4.20
N PHE A 43 11.59 -10.39 4.23
CA PHE A 43 11.18 -9.61 3.07
C PHE A 43 11.96 -8.31 2.89
N ASN A 44 12.77 -7.89 3.87
CA ASN A 44 13.40 -6.56 3.87
C ASN A 44 14.33 -6.37 2.67
N LYS A 45 15.16 -7.37 2.36
CA LYS A 45 16.04 -7.32 1.19
C LYS A 45 15.27 -7.51 -0.12
N MET A 46 14.30 -8.43 -0.14
CA MET A 46 13.56 -8.77 -1.36
C MET A 46 12.70 -7.61 -1.86
N TYR A 47 12.02 -6.93 -0.94
CA TYR A 47 11.16 -5.79 -1.26
C TYR A 47 11.81 -4.45 -0.96
N GLU A 48 13.10 -4.40 -0.61
CA GLU A 48 13.83 -3.16 -0.32
C GLU A 48 13.12 -2.28 0.73
N LEU A 49 12.75 -2.87 1.86
CA LEU A 49 11.98 -2.22 2.93
C LEU A 49 12.90 -1.37 3.82
N TYR A 50 13.39 -0.26 3.27
CA TYR A 50 14.27 0.70 3.96
C TYR A 50 13.53 1.91 4.53
N ASP A 51 12.35 2.23 3.97
CA ASP A 51 11.52 3.33 4.45
C ASP A 51 10.77 2.92 5.74
N PRO A 52 10.47 3.87 6.66
CA PRO A 52 9.81 3.56 7.92
C PRO A 52 8.43 2.90 7.78
N CYS A 53 7.68 3.29 6.74
CA CYS A 53 6.36 2.78 6.43
C CYS A 53 6.26 2.49 4.94
N THR A 54 5.89 1.26 4.57
CA THR A 54 5.61 0.91 3.18
C THR A 54 4.32 0.12 3.06
N VAL A 55 3.52 0.42 2.04
CA VAL A 55 2.29 -0.30 1.72
C VAL A 55 2.44 -0.97 0.35
N MET A 56 2.22 -2.28 0.32
CA MET A 56 2.29 -3.11 -0.88
C MET A 56 0.97 -3.83 -1.13
N PHE A 57 0.73 -4.12 -2.41
CA PHE A 57 -0.52 -4.71 -2.89
C PHE A 57 -0.26 -6.07 -3.52
N PHE A 58 -1.07 -7.05 -3.12
CA PHE A 58 -0.96 -8.42 -3.62
C PHE A 58 -2.35 -8.93 -4.02
N PHE A 59 -2.40 -9.66 -5.14
CA PHE A 59 -3.61 -10.31 -5.62
C PHE A 59 -3.26 -11.68 -6.20
N ARG A 60 -3.86 -12.75 -5.66
CA ARG A 60 -3.61 -14.14 -6.08
C ARG A 60 -2.12 -14.50 -6.17
N ASN A 61 -1.38 -14.23 -5.09
CA ASN A 61 0.07 -14.46 -4.97
C ASN A 61 0.94 -13.67 -5.97
N LYS A 62 0.40 -12.61 -6.58
CA LYS A 62 1.17 -11.68 -7.42
C LYS A 62 1.23 -10.32 -6.76
N HIS A 63 2.43 -9.74 -6.71
CA HIS A 63 2.63 -8.33 -6.38
C HIS A 63 2.05 -7.47 -7.51
N ILE A 64 1.27 -6.44 -7.13
CA ILE A 64 0.63 -5.51 -8.06
C ILE A 64 1.31 -4.15 -7.92
N MET A 65 1.93 -3.70 -9.00
CA MET A 65 2.55 -2.39 -9.10
C MET A 65 1.49 -1.31 -9.37
N ILE A 66 1.75 -0.10 -8.87
CA ILE A 66 0.88 1.05 -9.04
C ILE A 66 1.71 2.22 -9.51
N ASP A 67 1.41 2.74 -10.68
CA ASP A 67 1.95 4.01 -11.15
C ASP A 67 1.25 5.16 -10.40
N LEU A 68 2.01 5.80 -9.51
CA LEU A 68 1.59 6.91 -8.65
C LEU A 68 2.24 8.23 -9.07
N GLY A 69 3.07 8.23 -10.12
CA GLY A 69 3.84 9.39 -10.57
C GLY A 69 5.05 9.75 -9.70
N THR A 70 5.35 8.99 -8.65
CA THR A 70 6.51 9.20 -7.76
C THR A 70 7.81 8.56 -8.29
N GLY A 71 7.72 7.80 -9.39
CA GLY A 71 8.82 7.00 -9.93
C GLY A 71 9.01 5.63 -9.27
N ASN A 72 8.41 5.40 -8.09
CA ASN A 72 8.40 4.08 -7.44
C ASN A 72 7.03 3.41 -7.57
N ASN A 73 6.93 2.42 -8.44
CA ASN A 73 5.68 1.72 -8.71
C ASN A 73 5.45 0.50 -7.81
N ASN A 74 6.44 0.12 -6.99
CA ASN A 74 6.39 -1.13 -6.24
C ASN A 74 5.63 -1.01 -4.91
N LYS A 75 5.63 0.19 -4.32
CA LYS A 75 5.13 0.43 -2.97
C LYS A 75 4.74 1.90 -2.80
N ILE A 76 3.85 2.16 -1.84
CA ILE A 76 3.65 3.50 -1.29
C ILE A 76 4.57 3.61 -0.08
N ASN A 77 5.53 4.52 -0.10
CA ASN A 77 6.51 4.73 0.99
C ASN A 77 6.35 6.06 1.74
N TRP A 78 5.20 6.73 1.58
CA TRP A 78 4.85 7.96 2.29
C TRP A 78 3.51 7.81 2.99
N THR A 79 3.20 8.74 3.88
CA THR A 79 1.91 8.79 4.55
C THR A 79 0.84 9.39 3.64
N LEU A 80 -0.19 8.59 3.33
CA LEU A 80 -1.39 9.04 2.63
C LEU A 80 -2.48 9.35 3.66
N GLU A 81 -2.77 10.63 3.90
CA GLU A 81 -3.70 11.04 4.98
C GLU A 81 -5.19 10.99 4.55
N ASP A 82 -5.48 11.06 3.24
CA ASP A 82 -6.85 11.01 2.72
C ASP A 82 -7.36 9.55 2.61
N LYS A 83 -8.40 9.25 3.39
CA LYS A 83 -9.07 7.94 3.42
C LYS A 83 -9.69 7.57 2.07
N GLN A 84 -10.26 8.54 1.36
CA GLN A 84 -10.89 8.28 0.06
C GLN A 84 -9.83 7.98 -1.00
N GLU A 85 -8.68 8.66 -0.96
CA GLU A 85 -7.55 8.36 -1.85
C GLU A 85 -7.07 6.92 -1.68
N MET A 86 -6.94 6.43 -0.44
CA MET A 86 -6.57 5.03 -0.20
C MET A 86 -7.63 4.05 -0.73
N ILE A 87 -8.92 4.35 -0.55
CA ILE A 87 -10.00 3.50 -1.09
C ILE A 87 -9.94 3.44 -2.62
N ASP A 88 -9.79 4.58 -3.28
CA ASP A 88 -9.72 4.68 -4.73
C ASP A 88 -8.52 3.92 -5.30
N ILE A 89 -7.37 3.98 -4.62
CA ILE A 89 -6.18 3.18 -4.96
C ILE A 89 -6.46 1.68 -4.82
N ILE A 90 -7.00 1.23 -3.68
CA ILE A 90 -7.32 -0.19 -3.45
C ILE A 90 -8.33 -0.69 -4.49
N GLU A 91 -9.34 0.10 -4.83
CA GLU A 91 -10.32 -0.24 -5.85
C GLU A 91 -9.68 -0.36 -7.24
N THR A 92 -8.79 0.57 -7.59
CA THR A 92 -8.06 0.57 -8.86
C THR A 92 -7.18 -0.66 -9.01
N VAL A 93 -6.44 -1.01 -7.93
CA VAL A 93 -5.68 -2.25 -7.83
C VAL A 93 -6.58 -3.46 -8.04
N TYR A 94 -7.71 -3.54 -7.33
CA TYR A 94 -8.63 -4.67 -7.44
C TYR A 94 -9.20 -4.82 -8.87
N ARG A 95 -9.67 -3.72 -9.47
CA ARG A 95 -10.20 -3.72 -10.85
C ARG A 95 -9.14 -4.12 -11.88
N GLY A 96 -7.92 -3.60 -11.75
CA GLY A 96 -6.82 -3.91 -12.66
C GLY A 96 -6.31 -5.34 -12.50
N ALA A 97 -6.10 -5.79 -11.27
CA ALA A 97 -5.63 -7.14 -10.97
C ALA A 97 -6.65 -8.21 -11.38
N ARG A 98 -7.95 -7.95 -11.24
CA ARG A 98 -9.02 -8.85 -11.77
C ARG A 98 -8.97 -9.01 -13.28
N LYS A 99 -8.47 -8.01 -14.01
CA LYS A 99 -8.25 -8.05 -15.46
C LYS A 99 -6.88 -8.65 -15.83
N GLY A 100 -6.12 -9.15 -14.85
CA GLY A 100 -4.80 -9.77 -15.07
C GLY A 100 -3.65 -8.78 -15.23
N ARG A 101 -3.85 -7.49 -14.93
CA ARG A 101 -2.78 -6.49 -15.01
C ARG A 101 -1.86 -6.58 -13.79
N GLY A 102 -0.55 -6.62 -14.03
CA GLY A 102 0.48 -6.55 -12.97
C GLY A 102 0.87 -5.11 -12.60
N LEU A 103 0.51 -4.14 -13.44
CA LEU A 103 0.69 -2.71 -13.20
C LEU A 103 -0.64 -1.98 -13.45
N VAL A 104 -1.04 -1.13 -12.51
CA VAL A 104 -2.21 -0.26 -12.61
C VAL A 104 -1.79 1.19 -12.49
N VAL A 105 -2.58 2.10 -13.06
CA VAL A 105 -2.32 3.55 -12.97
C VAL A 105 -3.26 4.12 -11.94
N SER A 106 -2.72 4.84 -10.96
CA SER A 106 -3.51 5.55 -9.95
C SER A 106 -4.44 6.58 -10.60
N PRO A 107 -5.65 6.79 -10.07
CA PRO A 107 -6.54 7.85 -10.54
C PRO A 107 -6.00 9.27 -10.24
N LYS A 108 -5.04 9.39 -9.32
CA LYS A 108 -4.36 10.64 -8.95
C LYS A 108 -2.85 10.52 -9.12
N ASP A 109 -2.24 11.61 -9.57
CA ASP A 109 -0.79 11.79 -9.63
C ASP A 109 -0.28 12.40 -8.31
N TYR A 110 0.76 11.79 -7.75
CA TYR A 110 1.40 12.22 -6.49
C TYR A 110 2.76 12.89 -6.72
N SER A 111 3.19 13.08 -7.97
CA SER A 111 4.50 13.65 -8.36
C SER A 111 4.80 15.05 -7.81
N THR A 112 3.77 15.84 -7.48
CA THR A 112 3.90 17.24 -7.01
C THR A 112 3.75 17.38 -5.50
N LYS A 113 3.36 16.31 -4.79
CA LYS A 113 3.13 16.34 -3.34
C LYS A 113 4.27 15.70 -2.54
N TYR A 114 5.02 14.77 -3.13
CA TYR A 114 6.00 13.94 -2.44
C TYR A 114 7.25 13.71 -3.28
#